data_AF-A0A3N5LLA8-F1
#
_entry.id   AF-A0A3N5LLA8-F1
#
_cell.length_a   1.000
_cell.length_b   1.000
_cell.length_c   1.000
_cell.angle_alpha   90.00
_cell.angle_beta   90.00
_cell.angle_gamma   90.00
#
_symmetry.space_group_name_H-M   'P 1'
#
loop_
_entity.id
_entity.type
_entity.pdbx_description
1 polymer ?
#
loop_
_entity_poly.entity_id
_entity_poly.type
_entity_poly.pdbx_seq_one_letter_code
_entity_poly.pdbx_strand_id
1 'polypeptide(L)'
;MTSQANFIKRQPVLWYYIFVFAISWGGILLALGPGGFLGITATPETQLMVGGPISLLGPSISGILMTAILYGRAGLRELLSRLLKWR
;
A
#
# COMPACT_ATOMS: atom_id res chain seq x y z
N MET A 1 21.65 13.09 -3.44
CA MET A 1 20.39 12.42 -3.06
C MET A 1 19.27 13.09 -3.84
N THR A 2 18.48 12.34 -4.61
CA THR A 2 17.46 12.90 -5.50
C THR A 2 16.41 13.71 -4.72
N SER A 3 16.05 14.89 -5.22
CA SER A 3 15.11 15.85 -4.63
C SER A 3 13.83 15.21 -4.05
N GLN A 4 13.31 14.18 -4.71
CA GLN A 4 12.11 13.43 -4.34
C GLN A 4 12.17 12.79 -2.93
N ALA A 5 13.32 12.23 -2.55
CA ALA A 5 13.47 11.57 -1.25
C ALA A 5 13.44 12.56 -0.08
N ASN A 6 13.78 13.83 -0.32
CA ASN A 6 13.73 14.87 0.72
C ASN A 6 12.30 15.27 1.06
N PHE A 7 11.38 15.29 0.09
CA PHE A 7 9.96 15.59 0.34
C PHE A 7 9.29 14.50 1.18
N ILE A 8 9.58 13.23 0.88
CA ILE A 8 9.04 12.09 1.63
C ILE A 8 9.50 12.14 3.09
N LYS A 9 10.79 12.43 3.32
CA LYS A 9 11.36 12.53 4.66
C LYS A 9 10.82 13.72 5.46
N ARG A 10 10.39 14.80 4.79
CA ARG A 10 9.86 16.00 5.44
C ARG A 10 8.43 15.81 5.96
N GLN A 11 7.63 14.97 5.31
CA GLN A 11 6.23 14.70 5.68
C GLN A 11 5.90 13.19 5.57
N PRO A 12 6.55 12.32 6.36
CA PRO A 12 6.45 10.87 6.21
C PRO A 12 5.02 10.33 6.42
N VAL A 13 4.24 10.96 7.31
CA VAL A 13 2.84 10.57 7.57
C VAL A 13 1.95 10.87 6.36
N LEU A 14 2.10 12.05 5.74
CA LEU A 14 1.32 12.41 4.56
C LEU A 14 1.59 11.42 3.42
N TRP A 15 2.86 11.15 3.16
CA TRP A 15 3.26 10.21 2.12
C TRP A 15 2.79 8.78 2.40
N TYR A 16 2.81 8.35 3.66
CA TYR A 16 2.21 7.08 4.05
C TYR A 16 0.74 7.00 3.64
N TYR A 17 -0.09 8.00 3.99
CA TYR A 17 -1.50 7.99 3.60
C TYR A 17 -1.72 8.10 2.08
N ILE A 18 -0.88 8.85 1.37
CA ILE A 18 -0.92 8.91 -0.10
C ILE A 18 -0.65 7.52 -0.69
N PHE A 19 0.37 6.81 -0.21
CA PHE A 19 0.67 5.45 -0.68
C PHE A 19 -0.45 4.46 -0.33
N VAL A 20 -0.99 4.53 0.89
CA VAL A 20 -2.11 3.67 1.30
C VAL A 20 -3.30 3.89 0.37
N PHE A 21 -3.68 5.15 0.14
CA PHE A 21 -4.78 5.49 -0.74
C PHE A 21 -4.52 5.01 -2.16
N ALA A 22 -3.35 5.32 -2.73
CA ALA A 22 -3.01 4.94 -4.10
C ALA A 22 -2.98 3.43 -4.30
N ILE A 23 -2.43 2.66 -3.35
CA ILE A 23 -2.31 1.20 -3.48
C ILE A 23 -3.67 0.53 -3.23
N SER A 24 -4.42 0.92 -2.20
CA SER A 24 -5.74 0.33 -1.92
C SER A 24 -6.71 0.63 -3.06
N TRP A 25 -6.93 1.90 -3.40
CA TRP A 25 -7.90 2.28 -4.43
C TRP A 25 -7.42 1.97 -5.83
N GLY A 26 -6.13 2.16 -6.11
CA GLY A 26 -5.54 1.74 -7.39
C GLY A 26 -5.63 0.24 -7.60
N GLY A 27 -5.41 -0.57 -6.56
CA GLY A 27 -5.58 -2.01 -6.62
C GLY A 27 -7.02 -2.42 -6.92
N ILE A 28 -7.99 -1.81 -6.25
CA ILE A 28 -9.43 -2.06 -6.51
C ILE A 28 -9.80 -1.65 -7.95
N LEU A 29 -9.34 -0.48 -8.41
CA LEU A 29 -9.59 0.00 -9.77
C LEU A 29 -8.99 -0.94 -10.82
N LEU A 30 -7.79 -1.47 -10.58
CA LEU A 30 -7.16 -2.45 -11.47
C LEU A 30 -7.89 -3.79 -11.46
N ALA A 31 -8.44 -4.20 -10.32
CA ALA A 31 -9.15 -5.48 -10.17
C ALA A 31 -10.57 -5.47 -10.76
N LEU A 32 -11.32 -4.38 -10.56
CA LEU A 32 -12.71 -4.25 -10.98
C LEU A 32 -12.88 -3.51 -12.32
N GLY A 33 -11.87 -2.74 -12.74
CA GLY A 33 -11.97 -1.78 -13.82
C GLY A 33 -12.89 -0.59 -13.49
N PRO A 34 -12.92 0.46 -14.33
CA PRO A 34 -13.75 1.64 -14.09
C PRO A 34 -15.25 1.33 -14.04
N GLY A 35 -15.72 0.46 -14.93
CA GLY A 35 -17.13 0.05 -14.99
C GLY A 35 -17.57 -0.74 -13.76
N GLY A 36 -16.73 -1.67 -13.29
CA GLY A 36 -17.01 -2.47 -12.10
C GLY A 36 -16.90 -1.66 -10.81
N PHE A 37 -15.94 -0.73 -10.74
CA PHE A 37 -15.81 0.20 -9.62
C PHE A 37 -17.01 1.15 -9.49
N LEU A 38 -17.52 1.65 -10.61
CA LEU A 38 -18.68 2.54 -10.65
C LEU A 38 -20.02 1.79 -10.60
N GLY A 39 -20.01 0.44 -10.61
CA GLY A 39 -21.21 -0.39 -10.62
C GLY A 39 -22.02 -0.32 -11.93
N ILE A 40 -21.41 0.15 -13.02
CA ILE A 40 -22.05 0.31 -14.34
C ILE A 40 -22.05 -1.02 -15.10
N THR A 41 -21.05 -1.86 -14.87
CA THR A 41 -20.93 -3.18 -15.50
C THR A 41 -21.08 -4.28 -14.47
N ALA A 42 -21.74 -5.38 -14.85
CA ALA A 42 -21.82 -6.56 -14.00
C ALA A 42 -20.40 -7.10 -13.72
N THR A 43 -19.99 -7.02 -12.46
CA THR A 43 -18.72 -7.57 -11.97
C THR A 43 -18.91 -9.03 -11.58
N PRO A 44 -18.09 -9.96 -12.12
CA PRO A 44 -18.09 -11.34 -11.67
C PRO A 44 -17.88 -11.44 -10.15
N GLU A 45 -18.59 -12.36 -9.51
CA GLU A 45 -18.49 -12.61 -8.06
C GLU A 45 -17.03 -12.87 -7.63
N THR A 46 -16.25 -13.53 -8.48
CA THR A 46 -14.82 -13.78 -8.25
C THR A 46 -13.99 -12.49 -8.15
N GLN A 47 -14.31 -11.44 -8.91
CA GLN A 47 -13.63 -10.14 -8.81
C GLN A 47 -14.03 -9.41 -7.53
N LEU A 48 -15.28 -9.53 -7.11
CA LEU A 48 -15.78 -8.94 -5.85
C LEU A 48 -15.10 -9.60 -4.63
N MET A 49 -14.93 -10.92 -4.65
CA MET A 49 -14.21 -11.65 -3.60
C MET A 49 -12.73 -11.26 -3.48
N VAL A 50 -12.10 -10.83 -4.59
CA VAL A 50 -10.69 -10.42 -4.62
C VAL A 50 -10.50 -8.93 -4.29
N GLY A 51 -11.47 -8.07 -4.63
CA GLY A 51 -11.41 -6.63 -4.38
C GLY A 51 -11.31 -6.26 -2.89
N GLY A 52 -12.03 -6.97 -2.02
CA GLY A 52 -11.98 -6.78 -0.57
C GLY A 52 -10.58 -7.01 0.02
N PRO A 53 -9.98 -8.20 -0.18
CA PRO A 53 -8.61 -8.49 0.27
C PRO A 53 -7.54 -7.55 -0.30
N ILE A 54 -7.66 -7.12 -1.57
CA ILE A 54 -6.72 -6.16 -2.19
C ILE A 54 -6.68 -4.85 -1.41
N SER A 55 -7.82 -4.38 -0.91
CA SER A 55 -7.88 -3.13 -0.13
C SER A 55 -7.04 -3.20 1.16
N LEU A 56 -6.93 -4.39 1.77
CA LEU A 56 -6.14 -4.66 2.98
C LEU A 56 -4.64 -4.70 2.73
N LEU A 57 -4.21 -4.93 1.48
CA LEU A 57 -2.80 -4.90 1.12
C LEU A 57 -2.22 -3.49 1.13
N GLY A 58 -3.05 -2.45 0.97
CA GLY A 58 -2.58 -1.06 0.91
C GLY A 58 -1.78 -0.62 2.14
N PRO A 59 -2.32 -0.71 3.37
CA PRO A 59 -1.58 -0.39 4.60
C PRO A 59 -0.29 -1.20 4.77
N SER A 60 -0.35 -2.51 4.48
CA SER A 60 0.77 -3.44 4.64
C SER A 60 1.91 -3.14 3.66
N ILE A 61 1.61 -3.00 2.37
CA ILE A 61 2.59 -2.67 1.33
C ILE A 61 3.15 -1.27 1.56
N SER A 62 2.30 -0.29 1.91
CA SER A 62 2.73 1.08 2.19
C SER A 62 3.66 1.17 3.39
N GLY A 63 3.40 0.39 4.44
CA GLY A 63 4.25 0.32 5.63
C GLY A 63 5.65 -0.21 5.30
N ILE A 64 5.72 -1.30 4.53
CA ILE A 64 7.00 -1.86 4.07
C ILE A 64 7.73 -0.88 3.16
N LEU A 65 7.02 -0.27 2.19
CA LEU A 65 7.58 0.68 1.24
C LEU A 65 8.13 1.93 1.93
N MET A 66 7.36 2.53 2.84
CA MET A 66 7.82 3.68 3.63
C MET A 66 9.01 3.32 4.52
N THR A 67 9.00 2.13 5.12
CA THR A 67 10.14 1.65 5.92
C THR A 67 11.40 1.55 5.07
N ALA A 68 11.30 1.00 3.86
CA ALA A 68 12.42 0.92 2.92
C ALA A 68 12.92 2.31 2.46
N ILE A 69 12.01 3.24 2.17
CA ILE A 69 12.37 4.59 1.68
C ILE A 69 13.02 5.44 2.78
N LEU A 70 12.50 5.37 4.00
CA LEU A 70 12.95 6.22 5.12
C LEU A 70 14.19 5.65 5.81
N TYR A 71 14.22 4.34 6.04
CA TYR A 71 15.19 3.67 6.90
C TYR A 71 16.05 2.62 6.16
N GLY A 72 15.80 2.39 4.87
CA GLY A 72 16.57 1.46 4.05
C GLY A 72 16.50 0.01 4.55
N ARG A 73 17.55 -0.75 4.25
CA ARG A 73 17.65 -2.17 4.63
C ARG A 73 17.67 -2.38 6.15
N ALA A 74 18.17 -1.41 6.92
CA ALA A 74 18.22 -1.49 8.37
C ALA A 74 16.80 -1.49 8.97
N GLY A 75 15.94 -0.57 8.52
CA GLY A 75 14.55 -0.52 8.97
C GLY A 75 13.74 -1.77 8.60
N LEU A 76 13.97 -2.33 7.41
CA LEU A 76 13.30 -3.58 7.02
C LEU A 76 13.73 -4.78 7.88
N ARG A 77 15.01 -4.89 8.22
CA ARG A 77 15.50 -5.93 9.14
C ARG A 77 14.91 -5.78 10.54
N GLU A 78 14.76 -4.56 11.02
CA GLU A 78 14.13 -4.28 12.31
C GLU A 78 12.63 -4.57 12.30
N LEU A 79 11.93 -4.27 11.21
CA LEU A 79 10.52 -4.65 11.06
C LEU A 79 10.35 -6.18 11.10
N LEU A 80 11.20 -6.91 10.36
CA LEU A 80 11.19 -8.37 10.35
C LEU A 80 11.60 -8.97 11.71
N SER A 81 12.58 -8.37 12.39
CA SER A 81 13.01 -8.84 13.70
C SER A 81 11.86 -8.78 14.71
N ARG A 82 11.09 -7.69 14.72
CA ARG A 82 9.90 -7.52 15.59
C ARG A 82 8.73 -8.43 15.23
N LEU A 83 8.58 -8.80 13.97
CA LEU A 83 7.55 -9.73 13.52
C LEU A 83 7.89 -11.17 13.89
N LEU A 84 9.17 -11.55 13.84
CA LEU A 84 9.63 -12.92 14.06
C LEU A 84 10.06 -13.21 15.50
N LYS A 85 10.50 -12.19 16.25
CA LYS A 85 10.89 -12.32 17.65
C LYS A 85 9.80 -11.75 18.53
N TRP A 86 9.00 -12.65 19.08
CA TRP A 86 8.01 -12.34 20.10
C TRP A 86 8.54 -12.83 21.44
N ARG A 87 9.22 -11.91 22.16
CA ARG A 87 9.98 -12.14 23.41
C ARG A 87 11.11 -13.16 23.29
#